data_AF-A0A9D1ZFE2-F1
#
_entry.id   AF-A0A9D1ZFE2-F1
#
_cell.length_a   1.000
_cell.length_b   1.000
_cell.length_c   1.000
_cell.angle_alpha   90.00
_cell.angle_beta   90.00
_cell.angle_gamma   90.00
#
_symmetry.space_group_name_H-M   'P 1'
#
loop_
_entity.id
_entity.type
_entity.pdbx_description
1 polymer ?
#
loop_
_entity_poly.entity_id
_entity_poly.type
_entity_poly.pdbx_seq_one_letter_code
_entity_poly.pdbx_strand_id
1 'polypeptide(L)'
;MKHPEILAPAGSFDSLIAAVQCGANAVYLGGKGMNARRNAGNFDAEELRRAVEYCHLRGVKVYQTINIVMFEDEIDEAVETIRTAAEAGVDAVLT
;
A
#
# COMPACT_ATOMS: atom_id res chain seq x y z
N MET A 1 -23.65 -6.71 12.35
CA MET A 1 -23.54 -5.34 11.81
C MET A 1 -22.17 -5.22 11.14
N LYS A 2 -22.04 -4.51 10.02
CA LYS A 2 -20.70 -4.22 9.44
C LYS A 2 -20.07 -3.10 10.27
N HIS A 3 -18.93 -3.36 10.89
CA HIS A 3 -18.15 -2.34 11.56
C HIS A 3 -17.38 -1.51 10.50
N PRO A 4 -17.20 -0.20 10.70
CA PRO A 4 -16.38 0.62 9.82
C PRO A 4 -14.93 0.11 9.84
N GLU A 5 -14.25 0.21 8.70
CA GLU A 5 -12.82 -0.11 8.57
C GLU A 5 -11.99 1.14 8.92
N ILE A 6 -11.13 1.05 9.93
CA ILE A 6 -10.14 2.09 10.23
C ILE A 6 -8.97 1.89 9.26
N LEU A 7 -8.91 2.74 8.24
CA LEU A 7 -7.85 2.77 7.25
C LEU A 7 -6.84 3.89 7.58
N ALA A 8 -5.61 3.52 7.91
CA ALA A 8 -4.56 4.46 8.32
C ALA A 8 -3.49 4.68 7.22
N PRO A 9 -2.98 5.92 7.04
CA PRO A 9 -1.84 6.18 6.17
C PRO A 9 -0.55 5.59 6.73
N ALA A 10 0.23 4.94 5.89
CA ALA A 10 1.58 4.47 6.20
C ALA A 10 2.58 5.01 5.16
N GLY A 11 3.31 6.06 5.53
CA GLY A 11 4.35 6.69 4.69
C GLY A 11 5.78 6.20 4.97
N SER A 12 5.92 5.26 5.91
CA SER A 12 7.15 4.59 6.31
C SER A 12 6.82 3.32 7.09
N PHE A 13 7.78 2.41 7.24
CA PHE A 13 7.59 1.20 8.05
C PHE A 13 7.26 1.51 9.52
N ASP A 14 7.86 2.55 10.10
CA ASP A 14 7.55 2.98 11.48
C ASP A 14 6.10 3.43 11.63
N SER A 15 5.59 4.22 10.67
CA SER A 15 4.19 4.66 10.68
C SER A 15 3.22 3.49 10.46
N LEU A 16 3.61 2.48 9.67
CA LEU A 16 2.88 1.23 9.48
C LEU A 16 2.77 0.45 10.80
N ILE A 17 3.89 0.26 11.50
CA ILE A 17 3.92 -0.39 12.81
C ILE A 17 3.01 0.35 13.80
N ALA A 18 3.13 1.68 13.86
CA ALA A 18 2.30 2.49 14.74
C ALA A 18 0.80 2.36 14.43
N ALA A 19 0.41 2.41 13.15
CA ALA A 19 -0.98 2.25 12.73
C ALA A 19 -1.56 0.89 13.15
N VAL A 20 -0.81 -0.19 12.92
CA VAL A 20 -1.21 -1.54 13.29
C VAL A 20 -1.34 -1.68 14.81
N GLN A 21 -0.37 -1.18 15.58
CA GLN A 21 -0.40 -1.23 17.04
C GLN A 21 -1.53 -0.38 17.66
N CYS A 22 -1.96 0.68 16.97
CA CYS A 22 -3.08 1.53 17.37
C CYS A 22 -4.46 0.98 16.94
N GLY A 23 -4.53 -0.21 16.36
CA GLY A 23 -5.79 -0.89 16.05
C GLY A 23 -6.39 -0.53 14.69
N ALA A 24 -5.58 -0.09 13.72
CA ALA A 24 -6.04 0.02 12.34
C ALA A 24 -6.51 -1.34 11.80
N ASN A 25 -7.58 -1.35 11.01
CA ASN A 25 -8.05 -2.54 10.32
C ASN A 25 -7.34 -2.73 8.97
N ALA A 26 -6.90 -1.62 8.37
CA ALA A 26 -6.13 -1.60 7.14
C ALA A 26 -5.14 -0.45 7.15
N VAL A 27 -4.07 -0.57 6.38
CA VAL A 27 -3.14 0.52 6.07
C VAL A 27 -3.13 0.79 4.58
N TYR A 28 -2.94 2.05 4.17
CA TYR A 28 -2.59 2.36 2.79
C TYR A 28 -1.19 2.96 2.71
N LEU A 29 -0.45 2.56 1.69
CA LEU A 29 0.92 2.97 1.45
C LEU A 29 1.18 3.28 -0.01
N GLY A 30 2.29 3.97 -0.23
CA GLY A 30 2.79 4.37 -1.53
C GLY A 30 3.89 3.46 -2.06
N GLY A 31 3.80 3.08 -3.34
CA GLY A 31 4.93 2.52 -4.08
C GLY A 31 5.89 3.61 -4.58
N LYS A 32 7.06 3.18 -5.09
CA LYS A 32 8.05 4.09 -5.72
C LYS A 32 7.54 4.69 -7.05
N GLY A 33 6.68 3.97 -7.77
CA GLY A 33 6.02 4.41 -9.00
C GLY A 33 4.55 4.76 -8.79
N MET A 34 3.96 5.46 -9.77
CA MET A 34 2.52 5.75 -9.85
C MET A 34 1.87 6.40 -8.61
N ASN A 35 2.64 7.17 -7.84
CA ASN A 35 2.18 7.80 -6.60
C ASN A 35 2.47 9.30 -6.57
N ALA A 36 1.45 10.12 -6.29
CA ALA A 36 1.57 11.57 -6.19
C ALA A 36 2.46 12.05 -5.03
N ARG A 37 2.60 11.27 -3.95
CA ARG A 37 3.45 11.58 -2.78
C ARG A 37 4.86 10.99 -2.92
N ARG A 38 5.56 11.37 -3.99
CA ARG A 38 6.91 10.87 -4.33
C ARG A 38 7.98 11.06 -3.24
N ASN A 39 7.79 12.01 -2.32
CA ASN A 39 8.72 12.31 -1.23
C ASN A 39 8.43 11.56 0.09
N ALA A 40 7.36 10.76 0.17
CA ALA A 40 7.17 9.85 1.30
C ALA A 40 8.16 8.68 1.20
N GLY A 41 8.47 8.01 2.31
CA GLY A 41 9.24 6.78 2.31
C GLY A 41 8.48 5.68 1.56
N ASN A 42 8.63 5.67 0.25
CA ASN A 42 7.88 4.79 -0.64
C ASN A 42 8.45 3.38 -0.57
N PHE A 43 7.57 2.40 -0.40
CA PHE A 43 7.91 1.00 -0.29
C PHE A 43 8.33 0.48 -1.66
N ASP A 44 9.53 -0.11 -1.78
CA ASP A 44 9.82 -0.98 -2.91
C ASP A 44 9.19 -2.36 -2.77
N ALA A 45 9.39 -3.22 -3.78
CA ALA A 45 8.79 -4.54 -3.82
C ALA A 45 9.15 -5.41 -2.59
N GLU A 46 10.37 -5.29 -2.06
CA GLU A 46 10.78 -6.07 -0.90
C GLU A 46 10.20 -5.50 0.39
N GLU A 47 10.22 -4.17 0.54
CA GLU A 47 9.56 -3.51 1.65
C GLU A 47 8.06 -3.75 1.66
N LEU A 48 7.43 -3.80 0.48
CA LEU A 48 6.01 -4.10 0.31
C LEU A 48 5.68 -5.51 0.76
N ARG A 49 6.47 -6.53 0.35
CA ARG A 49 6.32 -7.91 0.83
C ARG A 49 6.42 -8.00 2.35
N ARG A 50 7.42 -7.34 2.94
CA ARG A 50 7.61 -7.29 4.39
C ARG A 50 6.47 -6.58 5.12
N ALA A 51 5.93 -5.51 4.52
CA ALA A 51 4.78 -4.79 5.05
C ALA A 51 3.52 -5.66 5.04
N VAL A 52 3.26 -6.35 3.93
CA VAL A 52 2.15 -7.31 3.80
C VAL A 52 2.27 -8.41 4.83
N GLU A 53 3.42 -9.07 4.93
CA GLU A 53 3.66 -10.12 5.92
C GLU A 53 3.40 -9.61 7.35
N TYR A 54 3.96 -8.45 7.71
CA TYR A 54 3.78 -7.86 9.03
C TYR A 54 2.30 -7.59 9.36
N CYS A 55 1.56 -7.01 8.42
CA CYS A 55 0.15 -6.65 8.58
C CYS A 55 -0.75 -7.89 8.62
N HIS A 56 -0.57 -8.83 7.70
CA HIS A 56 -1.38 -10.04 7.59
C HIS A 56 -1.24 -10.95 8.81
N LEU A 57 -0.02 -11.07 9.37
CA LEU A 57 0.20 -11.77 10.66
C LEU A 57 -0.63 -11.19 11.82
N ARG A 58 -1.12 -9.96 11.69
CA ARG A 58 -1.91 -9.23 12.69
C ARG A 58 -3.36 -9.00 12.26
N GLY A 59 -3.79 -9.60 11.16
CA GLY A 59 -5.14 -9.44 10.62
C GLY A 59 -5.44 -8.04 10.07
N VAL A 60 -4.41 -7.26 9.73
CA VAL A 60 -4.53 -5.93 9.12
C VAL A 60 -4.32 -6.04 7.63
N LYS A 61 -5.17 -5.41 6.83
CA LYS A 61 -5.04 -5.39 5.37
C LYS A 61 -4.06 -4.33 4.89
N VAL A 62 -3.50 -4.52 3.71
CA VAL A 62 -2.61 -3.56 3.05
C VAL A 62 -3.19 -3.14 1.72
N TYR A 63 -3.34 -1.83 1.53
CA TYR A 63 -3.75 -1.23 0.27
C TYR A 63 -2.61 -0.40 -0.33
N GLN A 64 -2.43 -0.48 -1.65
CA GLN A 64 -1.43 0.33 -2.35
C GLN A 64 -2.11 1.43 -3.16
N THR A 65 -1.63 2.66 -3.04
CA THR A 65 -2.14 3.77 -3.84
C THR A 65 -1.48 3.81 -5.21
N ILE A 66 -2.29 3.96 -6.27
CA ILE A 66 -1.90 4.29 -7.64
C ILE A 66 -2.72 5.53 -8.02
N ASN A 67 -2.32 6.69 -7.48
CA ASN A 67 -3.15 7.90 -7.42
C ASN A 67 -2.61 9.04 -8.28
N ILE A 68 -2.02 8.71 -9.42
CA ILE A 68 -1.65 9.68 -10.46
C ILE A 68 -2.58 9.55 -11.66
N VAL A 69 -2.74 10.64 -12.40
CA VAL A 69 -3.35 10.58 -13.73
C VAL A 69 -2.40 9.78 -14.61
N MET A 70 -2.89 8.71 -15.23
CA MET A 70 -2.13 7.85 -16.13
C MET A 70 -2.27 8.33 -17.56
N PHE A 71 -1.15 8.53 -18.24
CA PHE A 71 -1.10 8.76 -19.69
C PHE A 71 -0.92 7.44 -20.45
N GLU A 72 -1.17 7.45 -21.77
CA GLU A 72 -1.14 6.24 -22.60
C GLU A 72 0.23 5.55 -22.59
N ASP A 73 1.31 6.31 -22.52
CA ASP A 73 2.70 5.82 -22.46
C ASP A 73 3.11 5.30 -21.06
N GLU A 74 2.27 5.49 -20.04
CA GLU A 74 2.49 5.02 -18.67
C GLU A 74 1.67 3.76 -18.33
N ILE A 75 0.84 3.27 -19.26
CA ILE A 75 -0.04 2.10 -19.02
C ILE A 75 0.79 0.86 -18.66
N ASP A 76 1.89 0.62 -19.36
CA ASP A 76 2.75 -0.54 -19.09
C ASP A 76 3.39 -0.44 -17.69
N GLU A 77 3.83 0.76 -17.27
CA GLU A 77 4.34 1.00 -15.91
C GLU A 77 3.25 0.77 -14.85
N ALA A 78 2.02 1.22 -15.12
CA ALA A 78 0.89 0.98 -14.24
C ALA A 78 0.59 -0.52 -14.07
N VAL A 79 0.60 -1.27 -15.17
CA VAL A 79 0.38 -2.72 -15.16
C VAL A 79 1.46 -3.43 -14.35
N GLU A 80 2.74 -3.08 -14.53
CA GLU A 80 3.83 -3.66 -13.74
C GLU A 80 3.73 -3.30 -12.25
N THR A 81 3.30 -2.07 -11.94
CA THR A 81 3.07 -1.63 -10.56
C THR A 81 1.97 -2.47 -9.89
N ILE A 82 0.83 -2.67 -10.58
CA ILE A 82 -0.27 -3.49 -10.09
C ILE A 82 0.15 -4.96 -9.96
N ARG A 83 0.91 -5.49 -10.94
CA ARG A 83 1.41 -6.88 -10.87
C ARG A 83 2.31 -7.09 -9.67
N THR A 84 3.25 -6.17 -9.44
CA THR A 84 4.16 -6.21 -8.27
C THR A 84 3.36 -6.15 -6.97
N ALA A 85 2.32 -5.30 -6.89
CA ALA A 85 1.45 -5.22 -5.74
C ALA A 85 0.72 -6.54 -5.46
N ALA A 86 0.14 -7.15 -6.50
CA ALA A 86 -0.57 -8.41 -6.42
C ALA A 86 0.35 -9.56 -6.00
N GLU A 87 1.55 -9.65 -6.57
CA GLU A 87 2.56 -10.65 -6.20
C GLU A 87 3.05 -10.49 -4.77
N ALA A 88 3.11 -9.26 -4.26
CA ALA A 88 3.46 -8.98 -2.87
C ALA A 88 2.34 -9.32 -1.88
N GLY A 89 1.11 -9.57 -2.35
CA GLY A 89 -0.05 -9.89 -1.52
C GLY A 89 -0.83 -8.67 -1.04
N VAL A 90 -0.74 -7.53 -1.73
CA VAL A 90 -1.57 -6.35 -1.45
C VAL A 90 -3.06 -6.71 -1.65
N ASP A 91 -3.90 -6.30 -0.70
CA ASP A 91 -5.32 -6.66 -0.67
C ASP A 91 -6.17 -5.83 -1.65
N ALA A 92 -5.77 -4.59 -1.94
CA ALA A 92 -6.45 -3.72 -2.90
C ALA A 92 -5.56 -2.58 -3.40
N VAL A 93 -5.89 -2.07 -4.59
CA VAL A 93 -5.33 -0.83 -5.14
C VAL A 93 -6.33 0.31 -4.97
N LEU A 94 -5.85 1.47 -4.56
CA LEU A 94 -6.62 2.71 -4.45
C LEU A 94 -6.20 3.68 -5.56
N THR A 95 -7.13 4.03 -6.46
CA THR A 95 -6.91 4.95 -7.59
C THR A 95 -7.60 6.28 -7.37
#